data_AF-A0A9D6L979-F1
#
_entry.id   AF-A0A9D6L979-F1
#
_cell.length_a   1.000
_cell.length_b   1.000
_cell.length_c   1.000
_cell.angle_alpha   90.00
_cell.angle_beta   90.00
_cell.angle_gamma   90.00
#
_symmetry.space_group_name_H-M   'P 1'
#
loop_
_entity.id
_entity.type
_entity.pdbx_description
1 polymer ?
#
loop_
_entity_poly.entity_id
_entity_poly.type
_entity_poly.pdbx_seq_one_letter_code
_entity_poly.pdbx_strand_id
1 'polypeptide(L)'
;MKLNRLFLGAALAAIGVLGAGCNLTGGIDSSKSRDERILDAQAKMDTGDCGGAISILNSLGDQDDRSLQMLGTAYLCNAGATVKKVDAALGSYDSSSNNLTVIGTLANRLVPTTNDADSGIVSAINAFNRMSASNNKSVWQIYGNIVRIANLMAKASADSATVHRSDIGLTACLAASCGTAPAACSGARMGDGDATNALTALQAAAAAAGNTSLGSIATLANNLNTLLGGSASQNATRCVLFNNALSN
;
A
#
# COMPACT_ATOMS: atom_id res chain seq x y z
N MET A 1 15.04 16.64 -1.87
CA MET A 1 13.90 17.48 -1.43
C MET A 1 13.17 16.68 -0.35
N LYS A 2 13.20 17.14 0.90
CA LYS A 2 12.73 16.39 2.08
C LYS A 2 11.21 16.19 1.99
N LEU A 3 10.71 14.96 2.14
CA LEU A 3 9.28 14.73 2.43
C LEU A 3 8.92 15.65 3.60
N ASN A 4 8.19 16.71 3.31
CA ASN A 4 7.81 17.67 4.31
C ASN A 4 6.88 16.94 5.27
N ARG A 5 7.32 16.88 6.52
CA ARG A 5 6.70 16.19 7.63
C ARG A 5 5.23 16.58 7.73
N LEU A 6 4.36 15.71 7.24
CA LEU A 6 3.00 15.52 7.77
C LEU A 6 2.96 14.21 8.57
N PHE A 7 4.08 13.87 9.22
CA PHE A 7 4.02 13.15 10.49
C PHE A 7 3.63 14.19 11.54
N LEU A 8 2.35 14.24 11.87
CA LEU A 8 1.86 14.82 13.11
C LEU A 8 2.34 13.91 14.26
N GLY A 9 3.63 13.95 14.52
CA GLY A 9 4.22 13.43 15.73
C GLY A 9 4.11 14.49 16.82
N ALA A 10 3.79 14.02 18.03
CA ALA A 10 3.80 14.72 19.31
C ALA A 10 2.52 15.46 19.72
N ALA A 11 1.65 14.72 20.40
CA ALA A 11 1.38 15.04 21.80
C ALA A 11 1.86 13.88 22.67
N LEU A 12 3.18 13.68 22.73
CA LEU A 12 3.84 12.91 23.78
C LEU A 12 4.06 13.90 24.93
N ALA A 13 3.05 14.08 25.78
CA ALA A 13 3.24 14.68 27.09
C ALA A 13 3.19 13.54 28.11
N ALA A 14 4.37 13.16 28.59
CA ALA A 14 4.49 12.43 29.83
C ALA A 14 3.92 13.33 30.94
N ILE A 15 2.68 13.05 31.37
CA ILE A 15 2.18 13.50 32.66
C ILE A 15 2.50 12.38 33.64
N GLY A 16 3.35 12.72 34.60
CA GLY A 16 3.86 11.82 35.61
C GLY A 16 2.76 11.18 36.45
N VAL A 17 3.12 10.01 36.97
CA VAL A 17 2.48 9.35 38.10
C VAL A 17 2.29 10.36 39.24
N LEU A 18 1.04 10.67 39.57
CA LEU A 18 0.65 11.16 40.88
C LEU A 18 -0.64 10.48 41.31
N GLY A 19 -0.55 9.71 42.39
CA GLY A 19 -1.61 9.62 43.39
C GLY A 19 -2.64 8.52 43.19
N ALA A 20 -2.46 7.45 43.97
CA ALA A 20 -3.47 6.45 44.26
C ALA A 20 -4.81 7.09 44.67
N GLY A 21 -5.86 6.79 43.91
CA GLY A 21 -7.22 6.75 44.42
C GLY A 21 -7.62 5.29 44.50
N CYS A 22 -7.65 4.74 45.72
CA CYS A 22 -8.33 3.48 45.99
C CYS A 22 -9.72 3.53 45.36
N ASN A 23 -10.10 2.54 44.55
CA ASN A 23 -11.52 2.25 44.40
C ASN A 23 -11.82 0.80 44.75
N LEU A 24 -12.65 0.72 45.77
CA LEU A 24 -13.25 -0.45 46.36
C LEU A 24 -14.16 -1.12 45.32
N THR A 25 -14.20 -2.45 45.37
CA THR A 25 -15.32 -3.33 44.99
C THR A 25 -16.52 -2.71 44.28
N GLY A 26 -16.82 -3.16 43.06
CA GLY A 26 -18.14 -2.99 42.45
C GLY A 26 -18.07 -2.93 40.93
N GLY A 27 -18.41 -4.02 40.25
CA GLY A 27 -18.35 -4.12 38.80
C GLY A 27 -19.24 -3.10 38.09
N ILE A 28 -18.65 -2.44 37.09
CA ILE A 28 -19.27 -2.08 35.81
C ILE A 28 -18.12 -2.19 34.81
N ASP A 29 -18.16 -3.17 33.90
CA ASP A 29 -17.32 -3.12 32.68
C ASP A 29 -17.75 -1.87 31.93
N SER A 30 -17.08 -0.74 32.16
CA SER A 30 -17.28 0.44 31.33
C SER A 30 -16.79 0.07 29.94
N SER A 31 -17.70 -0.04 28.98
CA SER A 31 -17.34 -0.26 27.59
C SER A 31 -16.29 0.77 27.19
N LYS A 32 -15.11 0.31 26.75
CA LYS A 32 -14.03 1.20 26.30
C LYS A 32 -14.62 2.24 25.33
N SER A 33 -14.30 3.50 25.56
CA SER A 33 -14.66 4.58 24.65
C SER A 33 -14.08 4.34 23.24
N ARG A 34 -14.64 5.02 22.24
CA ARG A 34 -14.19 4.89 20.85
C ARG A 34 -12.70 5.19 20.69
N ASP A 35 -12.21 6.25 21.34
CA ASP A 35 -10.79 6.63 21.27
C ASP A 35 -9.88 5.62 21.97
N GLU A 36 -10.31 5.04 23.10
CA GLU A 36 -9.54 3.98 23.76
C GLU A 36 -9.43 2.73 22.88
N ARG A 37 -10.49 2.38 22.15
CA ARG A 37 -10.46 1.25 21.19
C ARG A 37 -9.57 1.54 19.99
N ILE A 38 -9.56 2.79 19.52
CA ILE A 38 -8.64 3.25 18.48
C ILE A 38 -7.18 3.14 18.94
N LEU A 39 -6.88 3.56 20.17
CA LEU A 39 -5.54 3.44 20.76
C LEU A 39 -5.13 1.98 20.97
N ASP A 40 -6.06 1.12 21.40
CA ASP A 40 -5.85 -0.32 21.55
C ASP A 40 -5.52 -0.98 20.19
N ALA A 41 -6.26 -0.62 19.13
CA ALA A 41 -5.98 -1.08 17.78
C ALA A 41 -4.60 -0.59 17.28
N GLN A 42 -4.19 0.64 17.59
CA GLN A 42 -2.85 1.13 17.26
C GLN A 42 -1.76 0.32 17.98
N ALA A 43 -1.89 0.10 19.29
CA ALA A 43 -0.94 -0.69 20.07
C ALA A 43 -0.82 -2.14 19.55
N LYS A 44 -1.94 -2.72 19.12
CA LYS A 44 -1.98 -4.02 18.43
C LYS A 44 -1.16 -4.00 17.14
N MET A 45 -1.33 -3.00 16.28
CA MET A 45 -0.51 -2.86 15.07
C MET A 45 0.98 -2.67 15.38
N ASP A 46 1.31 -1.87 16.40
CA ASP A 46 2.70 -1.59 16.79
C ASP A 46 3.42 -2.84 17.31
N THR A 47 2.68 -3.79 17.89
CA THR A 47 3.18 -5.09 18.35
C THR A 47 3.06 -6.20 17.30
N GLY A 48 2.54 -5.89 16.11
CA GLY A 48 2.40 -6.83 14.99
C GLY A 48 1.11 -7.66 14.99
N ASP A 49 0.21 -7.48 15.96
CA ASP A 49 -1.11 -8.13 16.02
C ASP A 49 -2.13 -7.40 15.14
N CYS A 50 -1.89 -7.42 13.83
CA CYS A 50 -2.72 -6.69 12.87
C CYS A 50 -4.10 -7.34 12.66
N GLY A 51 -4.23 -8.64 12.86
CA GLY A 51 -5.53 -9.33 12.93
C GLY A 51 -6.39 -8.85 14.11
N GLY A 52 -5.79 -8.74 15.30
CA GLY A 52 -6.44 -8.17 16.47
C GLY A 52 -6.85 -6.71 16.28
N ALA A 53 -5.99 -5.89 15.67
CA ALA A 53 -6.32 -4.52 15.31
C ALA A 53 -7.54 -4.44 14.37
N ILE A 54 -7.59 -5.27 13.31
CA ILE A 54 -8.74 -5.34 12.39
C ILE A 54 -10.03 -5.69 13.15
N SER A 55 -9.98 -6.67 14.05
CA SER A 55 -11.16 -7.09 14.83
C SER A 55 -11.71 -5.94 15.69
N ILE A 56 -10.83 -5.19 16.36
CA ILE A 56 -11.21 -4.03 17.18
C ILE A 56 -11.84 -2.93 16.32
N LEU A 57 -11.24 -2.64 15.16
CA LEU A 57 -11.68 -1.55 14.27
C LEU A 57 -12.99 -1.86 13.55
N ASN A 58 -13.22 -3.11 13.16
CA ASN A 58 -14.48 -3.55 12.56
C ASN A 58 -15.64 -3.59 13.55
N SER A 59 -15.36 -3.68 14.85
CA SER A 59 -16.38 -3.64 15.88
C SER A 59 -16.69 -2.21 16.36
N LEU A 60 -16.11 -1.17 15.75
CA LEU A 60 -16.53 0.22 15.96
C LEU A 60 -17.87 0.42 15.23
N GLY A 61 -18.94 0.75 15.96
CA GLY A 61 -20.29 0.92 15.39
C GLY A 61 -20.34 1.97 14.27
N ASP A 62 -19.68 3.12 14.49
CA ASP A 62 -19.48 4.16 13.48
C ASP A 62 -17.99 4.34 13.16
N GLN A 63 -17.67 4.22 11.87
CA GLN A 63 -16.32 4.40 11.35
C GLN A 63 -16.18 5.78 10.68
N ASP A 64 -15.33 6.64 11.25
CA ASP A 64 -14.88 7.88 10.63
C ASP A 64 -13.60 7.68 9.82
N ASP A 65 -13.14 8.73 9.15
CA ASP A 65 -11.92 8.73 8.34
C ASP A 65 -10.67 8.22 9.10
N ARG A 66 -10.52 8.55 10.39
CA ARG A 66 -9.38 8.10 11.21
C ARG A 66 -9.43 6.59 11.41
N SER A 67 -10.59 6.06 11.79
CA SER A 67 -10.78 4.62 11.99
C SER A 67 -10.69 3.83 10.67
N LEU A 68 -11.15 4.41 9.55
CA LEU A 68 -11.04 3.81 8.22
C LEU A 68 -9.60 3.79 7.70
N GLN A 69 -8.86 4.88 7.89
CA GLN A 69 -7.44 4.95 7.56
C GLN A 69 -6.66 3.89 8.36
N MET A 70 -6.92 3.79 9.65
CA MET A 70 -6.25 2.81 10.51
C MET A 70 -6.67 1.38 10.17
N LEU A 71 -7.94 1.13 9.83
CA LEU A 71 -8.42 -0.17 9.38
C LEU A 71 -7.72 -0.59 8.08
N GLY A 72 -7.62 0.33 7.11
CA GLY A 72 -6.87 0.06 5.88
C GLY A 72 -5.39 -0.23 6.16
N THR A 73 -4.78 0.52 7.08
CA THR A 73 -3.39 0.27 7.51
C THR A 73 -3.23 -1.08 8.19
N ALA A 74 -4.19 -1.50 9.01
CA ALA A 74 -4.18 -2.80 9.67
C ALA A 74 -4.31 -3.95 8.66
N TYR A 75 -5.17 -3.79 7.63
CA TYR A 75 -5.26 -4.72 6.51
C TYR A 75 -3.94 -4.83 5.72
N LEU A 76 -3.29 -3.70 5.42
CA LEU A 76 -1.96 -3.72 4.78
C LEU A 76 -0.92 -4.42 5.65
N CYS A 77 -0.91 -4.14 6.96
CA CYS A 77 -0.03 -4.81 7.90
C CYS A 77 -0.26 -6.33 7.93
N ASN A 78 -1.52 -6.77 7.98
CA ASN A 78 -1.88 -8.19 7.97
C ASN A 78 -1.47 -8.89 6.67
N ALA A 79 -1.40 -8.15 5.56
CA ALA A 79 -0.83 -8.59 4.28
C ALA A 79 0.71 -8.51 4.22
N GLY A 80 1.39 -8.19 5.33
CA GLY A 80 2.85 -8.07 5.39
C GLY A 80 3.41 -6.73 4.88
N ALA A 81 2.56 -5.81 4.45
CA ALA A 81 2.89 -4.48 3.91
C ALA A 81 2.75 -3.37 4.97
N THR A 82 3.49 -3.51 6.08
CA THR A 82 3.51 -2.48 7.13
C THR A 82 3.90 -1.10 6.59
N VAL A 83 3.39 -0.02 7.17
CA VAL A 83 3.74 1.37 6.82
C VAL A 83 5.26 1.56 6.79
N LYS A 84 5.98 1.00 7.77
CA LYS A 84 7.45 1.05 7.81
C LYS A 84 8.12 0.45 6.56
N LYS A 85 7.65 -0.70 6.08
CA LYS A 85 8.21 -1.35 4.88
C LYS A 85 7.91 -0.55 3.63
N VAL A 86 6.69 -0.04 3.52
CA VAL A 86 6.24 0.72 2.36
C VAL A 86 6.93 2.08 2.31
N ASP A 87 7.00 2.81 3.43
CA ASP A 87 7.72 4.09 3.52
C ASP A 87 9.22 3.93 3.28
N ALA A 88 9.83 2.82 3.74
CA ALA A 88 11.24 2.54 3.47
C ALA A 88 11.53 2.28 1.98
N ALA A 89 10.53 1.91 1.17
CA ALA A 89 10.67 1.72 -0.26
C ALA A 89 10.25 2.97 -1.06
N LEU A 90 9.07 3.53 -0.76
CA LEU A 90 8.52 4.67 -1.48
C LEU A 90 9.15 6.00 -1.06
N GLY A 91 9.68 6.10 0.17
CA GLY A 91 10.35 7.29 0.68
C GLY A 91 11.68 7.60 -0.01
N SER A 92 12.27 6.63 -0.73
CA SER A 92 13.43 6.86 -1.60
C SER A 92 13.06 7.29 -3.03
N TYR A 93 11.78 7.44 -3.34
CA TYR A 93 11.36 7.92 -4.65
C TYR A 93 11.75 9.38 -4.85
N ASP A 94 12.66 9.62 -5.80
CA ASP A 94 13.03 10.96 -6.23
C ASP A 94 12.38 11.26 -7.59
N SER A 95 11.40 12.15 -7.57
CA SER A 95 10.68 12.59 -8.76
C SER A 95 11.55 13.28 -9.82
N SER A 96 12.76 13.75 -9.47
CA SER A 96 13.70 14.31 -10.46
C SER A 96 14.37 13.24 -11.31
N SER A 97 14.51 12.02 -10.76
CA SER A 97 15.10 10.86 -11.43
C SER A 97 14.07 9.97 -12.10
N ASN A 98 12.76 10.18 -11.83
CA ASN A 98 11.66 9.29 -12.21
C ASN A 98 11.95 7.81 -11.91
N ASN A 99 12.68 7.53 -10.83
CA ASN A 99 13.14 6.19 -10.54
C ASN A 99 12.00 5.29 -10.05
N LEU A 100 11.42 4.50 -10.96
CA LEU A 100 10.29 3.61 -10.67
C LEU A 100 10.71 2.30 -9.96
N THR A 101 12.01 2.06 -9.74
CA THR A 101 12.53 0.86 -9.06
C THR A 101 12.11 0.76 -7.59
N VAL A 102 11.57 1.83 -7.01
CA VAL A 102 10.97 1.82 -5.67
C VAL A 102 9.82 0.82 -5.55
N ILE A 103 9.13 0.51 -6.65
CA ILE A 103 8.04 -0.48 -6.67
C ILE A 103 8.60 -1.90 -6.58
N GLY A 104 9.67 -2.22 -7.31
CA GLY A 104 10.35 -3.50 -7.18
C GLY A 104 11.10 -3.64 -5.86
N THR A 105 11.63 -2.55 -5.32
CA THR A 105 12.18 -2.49 -3.95
C THR A 105 11.10 -2.85 -2.94
N LEU A 106 9.89 -2.32 -3.10
CA LEU A 106 8.75 -2.70 -2.28
C LEU A 106 8.38 -4.17 -2.49
N ALA A 107 8.27 -4.64 -3.72
CA ALA A 107 7.95 -6.03 -4.04
C ALA A 107 8.93 -7.00 -3.35
N ASN A 108 10.23 -6.73 -3.42
CA ASN A 108 11.27 -7.50 -2.74
C ASN A 108 11.13 -7.52 -1.20
N ARG A 109 10.56 -6.47 -0.59
CA ARG A 109 10.28 -6.42 0.86
C ARG A 109 8.99 -7.14 1.26
N LEU A 110 8.14 -7.46 0.28
CA LEU A 110 6.87 -8.16 0.47
C LEU A 110 7.01 -9.67 0.28
N VAL A 111 8.10 -10.17 -0.28
CA VAL A 111 8.32 -11.62 -0.45
C VAL A 111 8.77 -12.28 0.87
N PRO A 112 8.34 -13.52 1.17
CA PRO A 112 7.28 -14.29 0.51
C PRO A 112 5.90 -13.69 0.75
N THR A 113 5.03 -13.76 -0.27
CA THR A 113 3.65 -13.29 -0.21
C THR A 113 2.68 -14.37 -0.68
N THR A 114 1.44 -14.32 -0.20
CA THR A 114 0.41 -15.33 -0.49
C THR A 114 -0.79 -14.72 -1.21
N ASN A 115 -1.70 -15.55 -1.72
CA ASN A 115 -2.97 -15.09 -2.28
C ASN A 115 -3.83 -14.33 -1.25
N ASP A 116 -3.74 -14.70 0.03
CA ASP A 116 -4.46 -14.05 1.12
C ASP A 116 -3.98 -12.60 1.32
N ALA A 117 -2.70 -12.32 1.02
CA ALA A 117 -2.16 -10.98 1.10
C ALA A 117 -2.81 -10.03 0.08
N ASP A 118 -3.10 -10.47 -1.16
CA ASP A 118 -3.82 -9.62 -2.14
C ASP A 118 -5.23 -9.29 -1.64
N SER A 119 -5.94 -10.26 -1.08
CA SER A 119 -7.28 -10.06 -0.49
C SER A 119 -7.26 -9.07 0.67
N GLY A 120 -6.22 -9.11 1.51
CA GLY A 120 -5.98 -8.12 2.56
C GLY A 120 -5.75 -6.72 1.98
N ILE A 121 -4.95 -6.60 0.92
CA ILE A 121 -4.68 -5.31 0.28
C ILE A 121 -5.94 -4.74 -0.40
N VAL A 122 -6.76 -5.57 -1.03
CA VAL A 122 -8.06 -5.15 -1.57
C VAL A 122 -8.98 -4.65 -0.44
N SER A 123 -9.02 -5.34 0.69
CA SER A 123 -9.76 -4.86 1.88
C SER A 123 -9.24 -3.51 2.39
N ALA A 124 -7.92 -3.28 2.35
CA ALA A 124 -7.33 -2.00 2.70
C ALA A 124 -7.80 -0.87 1.77
N ILE A 125 -7.73 -1.08 0.45
CA ILE A 125 -8.19 -0.11 -0.55
C ILE A 125 -9.68 0.20 -0.36
N ASN A 126 -10.50 -0.80 -0.05
CA ASN A 126 -11.92 -0.61 0.24
C ASN A 126 -12.15 0.25 1.50
N ALA A 127 -11.34 0.07 2.55
CA ALA A 127 -11.41 0.93 3.73
C ALA A 127 -11.05 2.39 3.38
N PHE A 128 -9.99 2.61 2.60
CA PHE A 128 -9.61 3.96 2.14
C PHE A 128 -10.68 4.59 1.24
N ASN A 129 -11.34 3.81 0.38
CA ASN A 129 -12.41 4.28 -0.50
C ASN A 129 -13.64 4.80 0.27
N ARG A 130 -13.85 4.32 1.52
CA ARG A 130 -14.95 4.76 2.39
C ARG A 130 -14.66 6.07 3.12
N MET A 131 -13.41 6.54 3.12
CA MET A 131 -13.07 7.85 3.71
C MET A 131 -13.76 8.98 2.95
N SER A 132 -13.96 10.10 3.64
CA SER A 132 -14.49 11.33 3.07
C SER A 132 -13.54 11.88 2.00
N ALA A 133 -14.10 12.53 0.98
CA ALA A 133 -13.33 13.07 -0.14
C ALA A 133 -12.34 14.14 0.36
N SER A 134 -11.05 13.83 0.28
CA SER A 134 -9.96 14.68 0.77
C SER A 134 -8.64 14.29 0.12
N ASN A 135 -7.65 15.19 0.19
CA ASN A 135 -6.28 14.85 -0.23
C ASN A 135 -5.73 13.65 0.54
N ASN A 136 -6.09 13.51 1.83
CA ASN A 136 -5.67 12.38 2.65
C ASN A 136 -6.18 11.05 2.08
N LYS A 137 -7.47 10.98 1.72
CA LYS A 137 -8.04 9.82 1.02
C LYS A 137 -7.24 9.48 -0.24
N SER A 138 -6.95 10.47 -1.08
CA SER A 138 -6.19 10.26 -2.32
C SER A 138 -4.79 9.71 -2.05
N VAL A 139 -4.07 10.20 -1.03
CA VAL A 139 -2.76 9.64 -0.64
C VAL A 139 -2.88 8.15 -0.29
N TRP A 140 -3.85 7.78 0.56
CA TRP A 140 -4.02 6.37 0.97
C TRP A 140 -4.50 5.47 -0.16
N GLN A 141 -5.31 5.99 -1.08
CA GLN A 141 -5.68 5.27 -2.31
C GLN A 141 -4.46 5.01 -3.20
N ILE A 142 -3.59 6.01 -3.41
CA ILE A 142 -2.34 5.81 -4.16
C ILE A 142 -1.48 4.76 -3.45
N TYR A 143 -1.34 4.90 -2.13
CA TYR A 143 -0.53 3.99 -1.30
C TYR A 143 -1.00 2.53 -1.44
N GLY A 144 -2.28 2.27 -1.20
CA GLY A 144 -2.85 0.93 -1.29
C GLY A 144 -2.72 0.32 -2.69
N ASN A 145 -2.91 1.11 -3.74
CA ASN A 145 -2.77 0.63 -5.11
C ASN A 145 -1.31 0.35 -5.51
N ILE A 146 -0.35 1.18 -5.09
CA ILE A 146 1.08 0.90 -5.32
C ILE A 146 1.53 -0.36 -4.55
N VAL A 147 1.06 -0.54 -3.31
CA VAL A 147 1.29 -1.76 -2.54
C VAL A 147 0.71 -2.98 -3.27
N ARG A 148 -0.49 -2.87 -3.84
CA ARG A 148 -1.10 -3.95 -4.62
C ARG A 148 -0.27 -4.34 -5.83
N ILE A 149 0.22 -3.36 -6.60
CA ILE A 149 1.11 -3.62 -7.75
C ILE A 149 2.37 -4.36 -7.29
N ALA A 150 3.02 -3.88 -6.23
CA ALA A 150 4.21 -4.52 -5.67
C ALA A 150 3.92 -5.94 -5.16
N ASN A 151 2.75 -6.17 -4.56
CA ASN A 151 2.31 -7.49 -4.11
C ASN A 151 2.10 -8.47 -5.27
N LEU A 152 1.48 -8.02 -6.36
CA LEU A 152 1.29 -8.86 -7.56
C LEU A 152 2.63 -9.21 -8.21
N MET A 153 3.62 -8.30 -8.18
CA MET A 153 4.99 -8.61 -8.57
C MET A 153 5.65 -9.63 -7.63
N ALA A 154 5.51 -9.45 -6.31
CA ALA A 154 6.04 -10.37 -5.30
C ALA A 154 5.44 -11.77 -5.45
N LYS A 155 4.13 -11.86 -5.66
CA LYS A 155 3.39 -13.11 -5.91
C LYS A 155 3.91 -13.85 -7.14
N ALA A 156 4.26 -13.13 -8.21
CA ALA A 156 4.81 -13.72 -9.43
C ALA A 156 6.14 -14.46 -9.20
N SER A 157 6.92 -14.07 -8.18
CA SER A 157 8.16 -14.77 -7.80
C SER A 157 7.91 -16.15 -7.14
N ALA A 158 6.64 -16.51 -6.88
CA ALA A 158 6.15 -17.69 -6.16
C ALA A 158 7.12 -18.18 -5.08
N ASP A 159 7.17 -17.41 -4.00
CA ASP A 159 7.91 -17.67 -2.76
C ASP A 159 9.44 -17.66 -2.85
N SER A 160 10.00 -17.16 -3.96
CA SER A 160 11.45 -16.89 -4.05
C SER A 160 11.85 -15.80 -3.05
N ALA A 161 13.11 -15.74 -2.59
CA ALA A 161 13.54 -14.67 -1.68
C ALA A 161 13.62 -13.29 -2.37
N THR A 162 13.48 -13.22 -3.69
CA THR A 162 13.69 -12.02 -4.50
C THR A 162 12.81 -12.11 -5.76
N VAL A 163 12.30 -10.96 -6.20
CA VAL A 163 11.57 -10.79 -7.44
C VAL A 163 12.54 -10.47 -8.56
N HIS A 164 12.49 -11.24 -9.64
CA HIS A 164 13.29 -11.02 -10.84
C HIS A 164 12.42 -10.48 -11.99
N ARG A 165 13.06 -9.76 -12.93
CA ARG A 165 12.37 -9.26 -14.13
C ARG A 165 11.65 -10.38 -14.89
N SER A 166 12.30 -11.54 -14.99
CA SER A 166 11.78 -12.75 -15.64
C SER A 166 10.52 -13.32 -15.00
N ASP A 167 10.23 -13.00 -13.73
CA ASP A 167 8.97 -13.40 -13.09
C ASP A 167 7.79 -12.58 -13.65
N ILE A 168 8.04 -11.36 -14.10
CA ILE A 168 7.03 -10.40 -14.55
C ILE A 168 6.75 -10.50 -16.04
N GLY A 169 7.80 -10.62 -16.84
CA GLY A 169 7.74 -10.63 -18.30
C GLY A 169 8.96 -11.30 -18.90
N LEU A 170 8.87 -11.68 -20.17
CA LEU A 170 10.01 -12.22 -20.91
C LEU A 170 10.88 -11.10 -21.47
N THR A 171 12.09 -11.43 -21.95
CA THR A 171 13.00 -10.46 -22.59
C THR A 171 12.38 -9.76 -23.80
N ALA A 172 11.38 -10.38 -24.45
CA ALA A 172 10.57 -9.76 -25.50
C ALA A 172 9.78 -8.52 -25.01
N CYS A 173 9.65 -8.31 -23.69
CA CYS A 173 9.12 -7.08 -23.12
C CYS A 173 10.08 -5.90 -23.16
N LEU A 174 11.36 -6.10 -23.46
CA LEU A 174 12.31 -5.00 -23.57
C LEU A 174 11.91 -4.11 -24.75
N ALA A 175 11.39 -2.92 -24.46
CA ALA A 175 10.88 -1.99 -25.46
C ALA A 175 11.14 -0.54 -25.03
N ALA A 176 11.34 0.34 -26.02
CA ALA A 176 11.47 1.78 -25.77
C ALA A 176 10.13 2.42 -25.35
N SER A 177 8.99 1.82 -25.72
CA SER A 177 7.65 2.23 -25.32
C SER A 177 6.78 0.98 -25.11
N CYS A 178 5.95 1.01 -24.07
CA CYS A 178 5.06 -0.09 -23.72
C CYS A 178 3.63 0.04 -24.29
N GLY A 179 3.32 1.15 -24.99
CA GLY A 179 1.97 1.39 -25.56
C GLY A 179 1.53 0.34 -26.58
N THR A 180 2.47 -0.33 -27.25
CA THR A 180 2.22 -1.41 -28.20
C THR A 180 3.06 -2.64 -27.86
N ALA A 181 3.13 -2.99 -26.56
CA ALA A 181 3.92 -4.12 -26.10
C ALA A 181 3.55 -5.41 -26.85
N PRO A 182 4.55 -6.19 -27.32
CA PRO A 182 4.30 -7.36 -28.14
C PRO A 182 3.55 -8.45 -27.36
N ALA A 183 2.77 -9.28 -28.05
CA ALA A 183 2.08 -10.42 -27.44
C ALA A 183 3.03 -11.40 -26.71
N ALA A 184 4.28 -11.47 -27.18
CA ALA A 184 5.37 -12.24 -26.59
C ALA A 184 5.84 -11.75 -25.21
N CYS A 185 5.27 -10.66 -24.67
CA CYS A 185 5.43 -10.28 -23.27
C CYS A 185 4.81 -11.27 -22.27
N SER A 186 3.86 -12.08 -22.74
CA SER A 186 3.20 -13.13 -21.97
C SER A 186 4.10 -14.38 -21.83
N GLY A 187 3.77 -15.27 -20.89
CA GLY A 187 4.53 -16.52 -20.65
C GLY A 187 5.55 -16.47 -19.50
N ALA A 188 5.66 -15.32 -18.82
CA ALA A 188 6.29 -15.23 -17.50
C ALA A 188 5.35 -15.72 -16.38
N ARG A 189 5.82 -15.75 -15.13
CA ARG A 189 5.04 -16.23 -13.98
C ARG A 189 3.88 -15.31 -13.62
N MET A 190 3.98 -14.01 -13.91
CA MET A 190 2.84 -13.08 -13.81
C MET A 190 1.78 -13.40 -14.88
N GLY A 191 0.74 -14.11 -14.47
CA GLY A 191 -0.41 -14.47 -15.31
C GLY A 191 -1.27 -13.27 -15.73
N ASP A 192 -2.16 -13.47 -16.71
CA ASP A 192 -2.98 -12.38 -17.28
C ASP A 192 -3.95 -11.77 -16.26
N GLY A 193 -4.45 -12.57 -15.31
CA GLY A 193 -5.27 -12.08 -14.21
C GLY A 193 -4.51 -11.10 -13.32
N ASP A 194 -3.28 -11.44 -12.91
CA ASP A 194 -2.45 -10.57 -12.08
C ASP A 194 -2.00 -9.32 -12.84
N ALA A 195 -1.66 -9.44 -14.12
CA ALA A 195 -1.35 -8.29 -14.98
C ALA A 195 -2.56 -7.35 -15.16
N THR A 196 -3.78 -7.90 -15.28
CA THR A 196 -5.03 -7.12 -15.34
C THR A 196 -5.29 -6.40 -14.02
N ASN A 197 -5.12 -7.09 -12.89
CA ASN A 197 -5.26 -6.49 -11.56
C ASN A 197 -4.23 -5.38 -11.32
N ALA A 198 -2.99 -5.56 -11.78
CA ALA A 198 -1.94 -4.55 -11.71
C ALA A 198 -2.29 -3.32 -12.57
N LEU A 199 -2.84 -3.52 -13.77
CA LEU A 199 -3.35 -2.45 -14.62
C LEU A 199 -4.45 -1.65 -13.92
N THR A 200 -5.45 -2.33 -13.35
CA THR A 200 -6.53 -1.66 -12.62
C THR A 200 -6.01 -0.87 -11.43
N ALA A 201 -5.07 -1.44 -10.66
CA ALA A 201 -4.46 -0.75 -9.53
C ALA A 201 -3.66 0.49 -9.97
N LEU A 202 -2.90 0.38 -11.06
CA LEU A 202 -2.11 1.47 -11.62
C LEU A 202 -3.03 2.62 -12.11
N GLN A 203 -4.09 2.30 -12.84
CA GLN A 203 -5.08 3.29 -13.28
C GLN A 203 -5.79 3.95 -12.09
N ALA A 204 -6.13 3.18 -11.06
CA ALA A 204 -6.75 3.71 -9.84
C ALA A 204 -5.80 4.63 -9.06
N ALA A 205 -4.51 4.30 -8.98
CA ALA A 205 -3.50 5.17 -8.39
C ALA A 205 -3.36 6.49 -9.17
N ALA A 206 -3.32 6.42 -10.50
CA ALA A 206 -3.23 7.61 -11.35
C ALA A 206 -4.49 8.49 -11.26
N ALA A 207 -5.67 7.88 -11.20
CA ALA A 207 -6.93 8.62 -10.98
C ALA A 207 -6.93 9.35 -9.62
N ALA A 208 -6.46 8.69 -8.56
CA ALA A 208 -6.30 9.33 -7.25
C ALA A 208 -5.22 10.43 -7.25
N ALA A 209 -4.22 10.33 -8.13
CA ALA A 209 -3.14 11.31 -8.32
C ALA A 209 -3.53 12.53 -9.17
N GLY A 210 -4.72 12.57 -9.78
CA GLY A 210 -5.22 13.72 -10.56
C GLY A 210 -5.38 15.03 -9.77
N ASN A 211 -5.01 15.05 -8.48
CA ASN A 211 -5.00 16.21 -7.61
C ASN A 211 -3.57 16.73 -7.43
N THR A 212 -3.33 17.99 -7.79
CA THR A 212 -2.00 18.61 -7.97
C THR A 212 -1.17 18.79 -6.70
N SER A 213 -1.74 18.56 -5.51
CA SER A 213 -1.08 18.82 -4.21
C SER A 213 -0.56 17.58 -3.47
N LEU A 214 -0.35 16.45 -4.17
CA LEU A 214 -0.03 15.15 -3.55
C LEU A 214 1.47 14.77 -3.60
N GLY A 215 2.34 15.66 -4.05
CA GLY A 215 3.80 15.49 -4.00
C GLY A 215 4.33 14.30 -4.81
N SER A 216 5.49 13.77 -4.41
CA SER A 216 6.25 12.78 -5.21
C SER A 216 5.52 11.45 -5.41
N ILE A 217 4.66 11.01 -4.49
CA ILE A 217 3.93 9.73 -4.65
C ILE A 217 2.86 9.81 -5.76
N ALA A 218 2.25 10.97 -5.97
CA ALA A 218 1.35 11.20 -7.10
C ALA A 218 2.12 11.28 -8.42
N THR A 219 3.32 11.89 -8.41
CA THR A 219 4.21 11.85 -9.58
C THR A 219 4.59 10.41 -9.96
N LEU A 220 4.88 9.55 -8.98
CA LEU A 220 5.12 8.12 -9.21
C LEU A 220 3.94 7.45 -9.93
N ALA A 221 2.72 7.62 -9.39
CA ALA A 221 1.50 7.04 -9.97
C ALA A 221 1.22 7.55 -11.40
N ASN A 222 1.39 8.86 -11.63
CA ASN A 222 1.21 9.46 -12.94
C ASN A 222 2.24 8.96 -13.96
N ASN A 223 3.53 8.88 -13.57
CA ASN A 223 4.59 8.41 -14.44
C ASN A 223 4.37 6.96 -14.92
N LEU A 224 3.96 6.08 -14.02
CA LEU A 224 3.60 4.69 -14.37
C LEU A 224 2.48 4.65 -15.42
N ASN A 225 1.45 5.48 -15.25
CA ASN A 225 0.33 5.56 -16.18
C ASN A 225 0.71 6.18 -17.52
N THR A 226 1.59 7.18 -17.53
CA THR A 226 2.13 7.75 -18.77
C THR A 226 2.92 6.72 -19.58
N LEU A 227 3.70 5.86 -18.91
CA LEU A 227 4.49 4.81 -19.58
C LEU A 227 3.65 3.71 -20.23
N LEU A 228 2.41 3.50 -19.78
CA LEU A 228 1.45 2.64 -20.49
C LEU A 228 1.04 3.22 -21.85
N GLY A 229 1.25 4.53 -22.09
CA GLY A 229 1.00 5.16 -23.38
C GLY A 229 -0.47 5.09 -23.83
N GLY A 230 -1.41 5.05 -22.88
CA GLY A 230 -2.85 4.90 -23.16
C GLY A 230 -3.30 3.47 -23.50
N SER A 231 -2.39 2.49 -23.49
CA SER A 231 -2.69 1.09 -23.76
C SER A 231 -3.19 0.38 -22.50
N ALA A 232 -4.37 -0.22 -22.58
CA ALA A 232 -4.99 -0.97 -21.48
C ALA A 232 -4.81 -2.49 -21.65
N SER A 233 -3.62 -2.96 -22.04
CA SER A 233 -3.34 -4.40 -22.23
C SER A 233 -2.52 -5.01 -21.10
N GLN A 234 -2.69 -6.31 -20.86
CA GLN A 234 -1.87 -7.05 -19.90
C GLN A 234 -0.37 -7.01 -20.29
N ASN A 235 -0.09 -7.06 -21.59
CA ASN A 235 1.28 -7.02 -22.11
C ASN A 235 1.94 -5.66 -21.93
N ALA A 236 1.19 -4.56 -22.12
CA ALA A 236 1.69 -3.22 -21.82
C ALA A 236 2.03 -3.08 -20.33
N THR A 237 1.19 -3.64 -19.47
CA THR A 237 1.40 -3.63 -18.01
C THR A 237 2.65 -4.39 -17.61
N ARG A 238 2.82 -5.63 -18.11
CA ARG A 238 4.05 -6.41 -17.91
C ARG A 238 5.27 -5.66 -18.42
N CYS A 239 5.20 -5.07 -19.62
CA CYS A 239 6.27 -4.26 -20.19
C CYS A 239 6.67 -3.10 -19.27
N VAL A 240 5.71 -2.34 -18.74
CA VAL A 240 6.00 -1.21 -17.84
C VAL A 240 6.69 -1.69 -16.57
N LEU A 241 6.15 -2.71 -15.92
CA LEU A 241 6.74 -3.26 -14.69
C LEU A 241 8.11 -3.89 -14.96
N PHE A 242 8.24 -4.66 -16.04
CA PHE A 242 9.47 -5.30 -16.48
C PHE A 242 10.58 -4.27 -16.76
N ASN A 243 10.29 -3.18 -17.48
CA ASN A 243 11.31 -2.21 -17.88
C ASN A 243 11.65 -1.18 -16.80
N ASN A 244 10.74 -0.91 -15.86
CA ASN A 244 10.87 0.25 -14.98
C ASN A 244 10.83 -0.08 -13.48
N ALA A 245 10.13 -1.14 -13.08
CA ALA A 245 9.92 -1.41 -11.66
C ALA A 245 11.07 -2.19 -11.01
N LEU A 246 11.92 -2.87 -11.79
CA LEU A 246 13.07 -3.64 -11.30
C LEU A 246 14.33 -3.20 -12.03
N SER A 247 15.44 -3.05 -11.29
CA SER A 247 16.75 -2.78 -11.88
C SER A 247 17.27 -4.02 -12.63
N ASN A 248 18.15 -3.79 -13.61
CA ASN A 248 18.91 -4.85 -14.28
C ASN A 248 19.90 -5.52 -13.34
#